data_AF-R9KUZ1-F1
#
_entry.id   AF-R9KUZ1-F1
#
_cell.length_a   1.000
_cell.length_b   1.000
_cell.length_c   1.000
_cell.angle_alpha   90.00
_cell.angle_beta   90.00
_cell.angle_gamma   90.00
#
_symmetry.space_group_name_H-M   'P 1'
#
loop_
_entity.id
_entity.type
_entity.pdbx_description
1 polymer ?
#
loop_
_entity_poly.entity_id
_entity_poly.type
_entity_poly.pdbx_seq_one_letter_code
_entity_poly.pdbx_strand_id
1 'polypeptide(L)'
;MIDFTPCEVNKFKAYGGANGNKVHILYQKKGCMLKFPPVPGRSKTMGYTNSCISEYLACHIYEMFGLKVQETLLGAYTDRRGKEKTVVACRDFTDNGKKLIEFAQLKNTCINSEQNGYGTELSSIMTAIGEQELIPAEELRGFFWICS
;
A
#
# COMPACT_ATOMS: atom_id res chain seq x y z
N MET A 1 9.85 -19.52 -6.02
CA MET A 1 9.54 -18.10 -5.79
C MET A 1 9.48 -17.42 -7.16
N ILE A 2 8.54 -16.50 -7.41
CA ILE A 2 8.40 -15.85 -8.72
C ILE A 2 9.61 -14.92 -8.94
N ASP A 3 10.22 -14.96 -10.12
CA ASP A 3 11.26 -14.00 -10.51
C ASP A 3 10.64 -12.82 -11.26
N PHE A 4 10.72 -11.63 -10.65
CA PHE A 4 10.24 -10.38 -11.23
C PHE A 4 11.32 -9.59 -11.99
N THR A 5 12.58 -10.04 -11.96
CA THR A 5 13.70 -9.42 -12.68
C THR A 5 13.43 -9.17 -14.17
N PRO A 6 12.81 -10.10 -14.94
CA PRO A 6 12.57 -9.89 -16.36
C PRO A 6 11.32 -9.03 -16.67
N CYS A 7 10.57 -8.60 -15.65
CA CYS A 7 9.35 -7.83 -15.87
C CYS A 7 9.66 -6.43 -16.41
N GLU A 8 8.83 -5.95 -17.35
CA GLU A 8 8.94 -4.60 -17.87
C GLU A 8 8.65 -3.57 -16.76
N VAL A 9 9.53 -2.59 -16.59
CA VAL A 9 9.38 -1.51 -15.60
C VAL A 9 8.78 -0.28 -16.25
N ASN A 10 7.60 0.14 -15.79
CA ASN A 10 7.01 1.40 -16.21
C ASN A 10 7.59 2.55 -15.36
N LYS A 11 8.39 3.42 -16.00
CA LYS A 11 9.04 4.56 -15.33
C LYS A 11 8.14 5.78 -15.16
N PHE A 12 6.99 5.80 -15.82
CA PHE A 12 6.05 6.93 -15.78
C PHE A 12 5.05 6.83 -14.63
N LYS A 13 5.04 5.71 -13.88
CA LYS A 13 4.18 5.50 -12.71
C LYS A 13 5.02 5.36 -11.45
N ALA A 14 4.77 6.25 -10.50
CA ALA A 14 5.44 6.29 -9.20
C ALA A 14 4.42 6.08 -8.07
N TYR A 15 4.92 5.64 -6.92
CA TYR A 15 4.12 5.38 -5.73
C TYR A 15 4.65 6.18 -4.55
N GLY A 16 3.75 6.63 -3.68
CA GLY A 16 4.08 7.35 -2.45
C GLY A 16 4.60 6.44 -1.31
N GLY A 17 4.69 7.01 -0.12
CA GLY A 17 5.04 6.32 1.12
C GLY A 17 6.53 6.24 1.42
N ALA A 18 6.90 6.46 2.68
CA ALA A 18 8.29 6.59 3.14
C ALA A 18 9.06 5.26 3.27
N ASN A 19 8.36 4.12 3.35
CA ASN A 19 8.99 2.82 3.61
C ASN A 19 9.39 2.13 2.31
N GLY A 20 10.71 2.07 2.06
CA GLY A 20 11.31 1.29 0.98
C GLY A 20 11.06 1.83 -0.42
N ASN A 21 11.90 1.36 -1.36
CA ASN A 21 11.75 1.68 -2.78
C ASN A 21 10.54 0.94 -3.36
N LYS A 22 9.91 1.55 -4.36
CA LYS A 22 8.74 1.01 -5.06
C LYS A 22 8.91 1.27 -6.54
N VAL A 23 8.60 0.28 -7.38
CA VAL A 23 8.60 0.44 -8.84
C VAL A 23 7.35 -0.17 -9.43
N HIS A 24 6.86 0.38 -10.54
CA HIS A 24 5.77 -0.23 -11.28
C HIS A 24 6.33 -1.26 -12.28
N ILE A 25 5.86 -2.51 -12.21
CA ILE A 25 6.18 -3.55 -13.17
C ILE A 25 4.93 -4.06 -13.90
N LEU A 26 5.12 -4.61 -15.09
CA LEU A 26 4.08 -5.38 -15.78
C LEU A 26 4.32 -6.88 -15.55
N TYR A 27 3.44 -7.52 -14.80
CA TYR A 27 3.47 -8.97 -14.57
C TYR A 27 2.18 -9.59 -15.12
N GLN A 28 2.31 -10.62 -15.97
CA GLN A 28 1.17 -11.28 -16.63
C GLN A 28 0.21 -10.30 -17.33
N LYS A 29 0.76 -9.32 -18.06
CA LYS A 29 0.02 -8.23 -18.75
C LYS A 29 -0.78 -7.30 -17.84
N LYS A 30 -0.49 -7.31 -16.54
CA LYS A 30 -1.20 -6.49 -15.59
C LYS A 30 -0.24 -5.69 -14.70
N GLY A 31 -0.60 -4.45 -14.35
CA GLY A 31 0.28 -3.53 -13.59
C GLY A 31 0.39 -3.90 -12.12
N CYS A 32 1.61 -3.87 -11.56
CA CYS A 32 1.87 -4.17 -10.16
C CYS A 32 2.85 -3.17 -9.56
N MET A 33 2.60 -2.76 -8.32
CA MET A 33 3.57 -2.09 -7.46
C MET A 33 4.49 -3.14 -6.84
N LEU A 34 5.76 -3.18 -7.27
CA LEU A 34 6.78 -4.00 -6.65
C LEU A 34 7.42 -3.23 -5.48
N LYS A 35 7.17 -3.68 -4.24
CA LYS A 35 7.77 -3.10 -3.03
C LYS A 35 9.05 -3.83 -2.68
N PHE A 36 10.10 -3.05 -2.40
CA PHE A 36 11.38 -3.56 -1.94
C PHE A 36 11.49 -3.43 -0.41
N PRO A 37 12.25 -4.33 0.24
CA PRO A 37 12.56 -4.17 1.65
C PRO A 37 13.35 -2.87 1.85
N PRO A 38 13.16 -2.18 2.99
CA PRO A 38 13.96 -1.01 3.33
C PRO A 38 15.46 -1.34 3.31
N VAL A 39 16.28 -0.37 2.95
CA VAL A 39 17.74 -0.53 2.99
C VAL A 39 18.13 -0.71 4.46
N PRO A 40 18.88 -1.77 4.82
CA PRO A 40 19.27 -1.98 6.20
C PRO A 40 20.06 -0.78 6.72
N GLY A 41 19.64 -0.23 7.87
CA GLY A 41 20.42 0.74 8.63
C GLY A 41 21.65 0.09 9.24
N ARG A 42 22.55 0.88 9.85
CA ARG A 42 23.80 0.39 10.49
C ARG A 42 23.59 -0.65 11.61
N SER A 43 22.35 -0.89 12.06
CA SER A 43 22.01 -1.91 13.05
C SER A 43 21.64 -3.23 12.37
N LYS A 44 22.54 -4.22 12.45
CA LYS A 44 22.48 -5.54 11.80
C LYS A 44 21.56 -6.56 12.51
N THR A 45 20.61 -6.15 13.35
CA THR A 45 19.95 -7.09 14.27
C THR A 45 18.46 -7.32 14.08
N MET A 46 17.78 -6.75 13.07
CA MET A 46 16.37 -7.09 12.82
C MET A 46 16.04 -7.20 11.32
N GLY A 47 15.30 -8.27 10.97
CA GLY A 47 15.07 -8.72 9.59
C GLY A 47 14.29 -7.72 8.74
N TYR A 48 14.99 -6.86 8.00
CA TYR A 48 14.40 -5.93 7.04
C TYR A 48 13.67 -6.61 5.87
N THR A 49 13.90 -7.91 5.64
CA THR A 49 13.11 -8.76 4.72
C THR A 49 11.69 -9.03 5.21
N ASN A 50 11.42 -8.82 6.51
CA ASN A 50 10.12 -9.10 7.09
C ASN A 50 9.04 -8.18 6.54
N SER A 51 9.34 -6.97 6.07
CA SER A 51 8.30 -6.07 5.57
C SER A 51 7.56 -6.63 4.36
N CYS A 52 8.27 -7.26 3.41
CA CYS A 52 7.65 -7.87 2.23
C CYS A 52 6.84 -9.11 2.60
N ILE A 53 7.33 -9.90 3.57
CA ILE A 53 6.65 -11.11 4.05
C ILE A 53 5.41 -10.74 4.87
N SER A 54 5.52 -9.76 5.78
CA SER A 54 4.42 -9.25 6.58
C SER A 54 3.32 -8.67 5.71
N GLU A 55 3.66 -7.92 4.66
CA GLU A 55 2.67 -7.42 3.71
C GLU A 55 1.89 -8.56 3.03
N TYR A 56 2.62 -9.56 2.51
CA TYR A 56 2.03 -10.73 1.87
C TYR A 56 1.10 -11.47 2.85
N LEU A 57 1.59 -11.80 4.05
CA LEU A 57 0.82 -12.55 5.04
C LEU A 57 -0.39 -11.76 5.53
N ALA A 58 -0.24 -10.48 5.87
CA ALA A 58 -1.33 -9.65 6.35
C ALA A 58 -2.46 -9.57 5.30
N CYS A 59 -2.13 -9.31 4.03
CA CYS A 59 -3.14 -9.27 2.97
C CYS A 59 -3.89 -10.61 2.87
N HIS A 60 -3.19 -11.74 2.84
CA HIS A 60 -3.85 -13.04 2.74
C HIS A 60 -4.70 -13.38 3.98
N ILE A 61 -4.27 -12.98 5.18
CA ILE A 61 -5.06 -13.13 6.40
C ILE A 61 -6.36 -12.32 6.31
N TYR A 62 -6.28 -11.03 5.93
CA TYR A 62 -7.46 -10.20 5.76
C TYR A 62 -8.39 -10.74 4.66
N GLU A 63 -7.84 -11.26 3.56
CA GLU A 63 -8.60 -11.92 2.49
C GLU A 63 -9.36 -13.15 3.01
N MET A 64 -8.76 -13.96 3.90
CA MET A 64 -9.43 -15.10 4.54
C MET A 64 -10.63 -14.68 5.40
N PHE A 65 -10.66 -13.46 5.91
CA PHE A 65 -11.82 -12.88 6.61
C PHE A 65 -12.87 -12.29 5.65
N GLY A 66 -12.70 -12.47 4.33
CA GLY A 66 -13.62 -11.98 3.31
C GLY A 66 -13.45 -10.48 3.01
N LEU A 67 -12.37 -9.86 3.49
CA LEU A 67 -12.12 -8.45 3.28
C LEU A 67 -11.48 -8.21 1.92
N LYS A 68 -11.95 -7.15 1.25
CA LYS A 68 -11.39 -6.73 -0.04
C LYS A 68 -10.06 -6.04 0.19
N VAL A 69 -8.98 -6.76 -0.05
CA VAL A 69 -7.60 -6.26 0.07
C VAL A 69 -6.89 -6.27 -1.28
N GLN A 70 -5.69 -5.67 -1.32
CA GLN A 70 -4.82 -5.76 -2.48
C GLN A 70 -4.33 -7.21 -2.68
N GLU A 71 -4.37 -7.70 -3.92
CA GLU A 71 -3.75 -8.98 -4.27
C GLU A 71 -2.22 -8.85 -4.16
N THR A 72 -1.56 -9.81 -3.51
CA THR A 72 -0.11 -9.78 -3.30
C THR A 72 0.56 -11.08 -3.75
N LEU A 73 1.78 -10.96 -4.30
CA LEU A 73 2.60 -12.10 -4.72
C LEU A 73 4.01 -11.94 -4.17
N LEU A 74 4.51 -12.95 -3.46
CA LEU A 74 5.89 -12.96 -2.96
C LEU A 74 6.86 -13.46 -4.05
N GLY A 75 7.96 -12.74 -4.25
CA GLY A 75 8.91 -13.01 -5.31
C GLY A 75 10.34 -12.59 -4.99
N ALA A 76 11.20 -12.74 -5.98
CA ALA A 76 12.57 -12.28 -5.99
C ALA A 76 12.77 -11.23 -7.11
N TYR A 77 13.72 -10.32 -6.89
CA TYR A 77 14.17 -9.37 -7.89
C TYR A 77 15.68 -9.17 -7.76
N THR A 78 16.41 -9.33 -8.86
CA THR A 78 17.85 -9.11 -8.92
C THR A 78 18.14 -7.72 -9.44
N ASP A 79 18.81 -6.89 -8.62
CA ASP A 79 19.19 -5.55 -9.06
C ASP A 79 20.37 -5.55 -10.03
N ARG A 80 20.65 -4.38 -10.64
CA ARG A 80 21.75 -4.21 -11.61
C ARG A 80 23.14 -4.53 -11.05
N ARG A 81 23.29 -4.64 -9.73
CA ARG A 81 24.54 -5.00 -9.06
C ARG A 81 24.64 -6.52 -8.83
N GLY A 82 23.68 -7.29 -9.35
CA GLY A 82 23.60 -8.74 -9.16
C GLY A 82 23.09 -9.15 -7.78
N LYS A 83 22.51 -8.23 -7.00
CA LYS A 83 21.99 -8.54 -5.66
C LYS A 83 20.52 -8.91 -5.73
N GLU A 84 20.22 -10.17 -5.43
CA GLU A 84 18.86 -10.67 -5.26
C GLU A 84 18.22 -10.10 -3.98
N LYS A 85 16.92 -9.78 -4.06
CA LYS A 85 16.10 -9.29 -2.96
C LYS A 85 14.75 -10.00 -2.97
N THR A 86 14.29 -10.43 -1.81
CA THR A 86 12.88 -10.79 -1.60
C THR A 86 12.02 -9.53 -1.72
N VAL A 87 10.97 -9.61 -2.51
CA VAL A 87 10.06 -8.50 -2.82
C VAL A 87 8.61 -8.99 -2.76
N VAL A 88 7.69 -8.06 -2.62
CA VAL A 88 6.25 -8.32 -2.75
C VAL A 88 5.69 -7.47 -3.88
N ALA A 89 5.03 -8.12 -4.83
CA ALA A 89 4.28 -7.46 -5.88
C ALA A 89 2.84 -7.27 -5.41
N CYS A 90 2.42 -6.03 -5.23
CA CYS A 90 1.05 -5.65 -4.94
C CYS A 90 0.35 -5.29 -6.25
N ARG A 91 -0.75 -5.95 -6.57
CA ARG A 91 -1.55 -5.69 -7.77
C ARG A 91 -2.02 -4.23 -7.77
N ASP A 92 -1.80 -3.52 -8.87
CA ASP A 92 -2.25 -2.15 -8.97
C ASP A 92 -3.77 -2.10 -9.18
N PHE A 93 -4.48 -1.50 -8.22
CA PHE A 93 -5.94 -1.34 -8.26
C PHE A 93 -6.38 0.02 -8.81
N THR A 94 -5.43 0.89 -9.19
CA THR A 94 -5.67 2.20 -9.82
C THR A 94 -5.69 2.11 -11.35
N ASP A 95 -5.69 0.90 -11.92
CA ASP A 95 -5.86 0.70 -13.35
C ASP A 95 -7.25 1.18 -13.82
N ASN A 96 -7.39 1.39 -15.14
CA ASN A 96 -8.62 1.87 -15.80
C ASN A 96 -9.09 3.28 -15.39
N GLY A 97 -8.15 4.21 -15.22
CA GLY A 97 -8.46 5.62 -14.96
C GLY A 97 -8.90 5.93 -13.53
N LYS A 98 -8.83 4.95 -12.62
CA LYS A 98 -9.09 5.17 -11.19
C LYS A 98 -7.91 5.89 -10.54
N LYS A 99 -8.19 6.71 -9.53
CA LYS A 99 -7.17 7.37 -8.71
C LYS A 99 -7.41 7.01 -7.25
N LEU A 100 -6.33 6.65 -6.54
CA LEU A 100 -6.37 6.53 -5.09
C LEU A 100 -6.34 7.93 -4.47
N ILE A 101 -7.33 8.21 -3.61
CA ILE A 101 -7.35 9.38 -2.73
C ILE A 101 -7.13 8.86 -1.32
N GLU A 102 -6.07 9.33 -0.67
CA GLU A 102 -5.77 8.92 0.70
C GLU A 102 -6.77 9.57 1.67
N PHE A 103 -7.13 8.86 2.74
CA PHE A 103 -8.04 9.43 3.74
C PHE A 103 -7.51 10.73 4.36
N ALA A 104 -6.19 10.89 4.49
CA ALA A 104 -5.59 12.14 4.95
C ALA A 104 -5.89 13.33 4.02
N GLN A 105 -5.95 13.10 2.70
CA GLN A 105 -6.33 14.12 1.73
C GLN A 105 -7.82 14.46 1.84
N LEU A 106 -8.67 13.44 2.07
CA LEU A 106 -10.10 13.63 2.32
C LEU A 106 -10.36 14.41 3.62
N LYS A 107 -9.64 14.09 4.70
CA LYS A 107 -9.73 14.83 5.97
C LYS A 107 -9.37 16.30 5.77
N ASN A 108 -8.37 16.62 4.94
CA ASN A 108 -8.02 18.01 4.62
C ASN A 108 -9.10 18.78 3.85
N THR A 109 -10.10 18.12 3.24
CA THR A 109 -11.23 18.82 2.61
C THR A 109 -12.35 19.15 3.61
N CYS A 110 -12.29 18.61 4.83
CA CYS A 110 -13.27 18.87 5.89
C CYS A 110 -12.93 20.20 6.60
N ILE A 111 -13.27 21.32 5.95
CA ILE A 111 -12.87 22.69 6.36
C ILE A 111 -13.38 23.11 7.75
N ASN A 112 -14.43 22.48 8.26
CA ASN A 112 -15.01 22.76 9.56
C ASN A 112 -14.36 21.97 10.71
N SER A 113 -13.44 21.06 10.36
CA SER A 113 -12.73 20.19 11.29
C SER A 113 -11.25 20.58 11.45
N GLU A 114 -10.55 19.88 12.34
CA GLU A 114 -9.12 20.09 12.60
C GLU A 114 -8.28 19.97 11.32
N GLN A 115 -7.51 21.01 11.02
CA GLN A 115 -6.69 21.15 9.80
C GLN A 115 -5.38 20.36 9.86
N ASN A 116 -5.47 19.07 10.22
CA ASN A 116 -4.33 18.14 10.23
C ASN A 116 -4.75 16.79 9.62
N GLY A 117 -4.71 16.68 8.30
CA GLY A 117 -5.13 15.47 7.57
C GLY A 117 -4.42 14.18 7.98
N TYR A 118 -3.16 14.27 8.43
CA TYR A 118 -2.39 13.10 8.89
C TYR A 118 -2.47 12.88 10.41
N GLY A 119 -3.20 13.73 11.14
CA GLY A 119 -3.50 13.53 12.57
C GLY A 119 -4.31 12.25 12.76
N THR A 120 -3.87 11.41 13.71
CA THR A 120 -4.43 10.08 13.96
C THR A 120 -5.37 10.04 15.17
N GLU A 121 -5.85 11.20 15.62
CA GLU A 121 -6.81 11.32 16.72
C GLU A 121 -8.16 10.73 16.32
N LEU A 122 -8.63 9.73 17.06
CA LEU A 122 -9.85 8.99 16.73
C LEU A 122 -11.08 9.89 16.60
N SER A 123 -11.25 10.87 17.50
CA SER A 123 -12.36 11.83 17.43
C SER A 123 -12.31 12.64 16.14
N SER A 124 -11.13 13.12 15.76
CA SER A 124 -10.86 13.87 14.53
C SER A 124 -11.16 13.02 13.28
N ILE A 125 -10.77 11.73 13.29
CA ILE A 125 -11.09 10.76 12.23
C ILE A 125 -12.60 10.54 12.13
N MET A 126 -13.30 10.34 13.25
CA MET A 126 -14.75 10.11 13.27
C MET A 126 -15.54 11.32 12.76
N THR A 127 -15.10 12.54 13.10
CA THR A 127 -15.65 13.77 12.53
C THR A 127 -15.47 13.78 11.01
N ALA A 128 -14.25 13.53 10.50
CA ALA A 128 -13.99 13.52 9.07
C ALA A 128 -14.80 12.45 8.31
N ILE A 129 -14.99 11.26 8.90
CA ILE A 129 -15.86 10.20 8.32
C ILE A 129 -17.31 10.68 8.19
N GLY A 130 -17.80 11.44 9.17
CA GLY A 130 -19.17 11.98 9.19
C GLY A 130 -19.37 13.20 8.29
N GLU A 131 -18.36 14.04 8.11
CA GLU A 131 -18.44 15.29 7.34
C GLU A 131 -18.18 15.12 5.84
N GLN A 132 -17.34 14.15 5.45
CA GLN A 132 -17.03 13.93 4.04
C GLN A 132 -18.28 13.48 3.25
N GLU A 133 -18.38 13.92 1.98
CA GLU A 133 -19.55 13.67 1.13
C GLU A 133 -19.28 12.66 -0.01
N LEU A 134 -18.07 12.07 -0.06
CA LEU A 134 -17.69 11.16 -1.16
C LEU A 134 -18.28 9.75 -1.00
N ILE A 135 -18.44 9.30 0.23
CA ILE A 135 -18.90 7.95 0.59
C ILE A 135 -19.98 8.09 1.67
N PRO A 136 -21.06 7.27 1.67
CA PRO A 136 -22.01 7.28 2.77
C PRO A 136 -21.32 7.07 4.13
N ALA A 137 -21.57 7.97 5.09
CA ALA A 137 -20.86 7.99 6.36
C ALA A 137 -20.97 6.67 7.15
N GLU A 138 -22.15 6.03 7.15
CA GLU A 138 -22.34 4.74 7.81
C GLU A 138 -21.54 3.61 7.16
N GLU A 139 -21.42 3.59 5.83
CA GLU A 139 -20.60 2.61 5.11
C GLU A 139 -19.11 2.80 5.42
N LEU A 140 -18.63 4.04 5.37
CA LEU A 140 -17.23 4.35 5.66
C LEU A 140 -16.88 4.07 7.12
N ARG A 141 -17.79 4.39 8.06
CA ARG A 141 -17.63 4.08 9.48
C ARG A 141 -17.60 2.57 9.72
N GLY A 142 -18.52 1.82 9.09
CA GLY A 142 -18.54 0.37 9.17
C GLY A 142 -17.22 -0.24 8.66
N PHE A 143 -16.74 0.23 7.49
CA PHE A 143 -15.47 -0.20 6.93
C PHE A 143 -14.28 0.13 7.86
N PHE A 144 -14.23 1.32 8.44
CA PHE A 144 -13.17 1.74 9.37
C PHE A 144 -13.04 0.76 10.54
N TRP A 145 -14.14 0.41 11.21
CA TRP A 145 -14.12 -0.47 12.39
C TRP A 145 -13.82 -1.94 12.09
N ILE A 146 -14.10 -2.40 10.87
CA ILE A 146 -13.75 -3.75 10.45
C ILE A 146 -12.24 -3.88 10.19
N CYS A 147 -11.61 -2.79 9.73
CA CYS A 147 -10.22 -2.78 9.30
C CYS A 147 -9.21 -2.25 10.34
N SER A 148 -9.69 -1.57 11.40
CA SER A 148 -8.85 -0.94 12.46
C SER A 148 -8.73 -1.81 13.69
#